data_AF-A0A849GC52-F1
#
_entry.id   AF-A0A849GC52-F1
#
_cell.length_a   1.000
_cell.length_b   1.000
_cell.length_c   1.000
_cell.angle_alpha   90.00
_cell.angle_beta   90.00
_cell.angle_gamma   90.00
#
_symmetry.space_group_name_H-M   'P 1'
#
loop_
_entity.id
_entity.type
_entity.pdbx_description
1 polymer ?
#
loop_
_entity_poly.entity_id
_entity_poly.type
_entity_poly.pdbx_seq_one_letter_code
_entity_poly.pdbx_strand_id
1 'polypeptide(L)'
;MQIRHTLLALLVLLPATTLAAGEFVVKDMRVEGLQRISEGTVFNYLPVNIGDTVDKNRIGEAIRALYGQNLFENIEMRRDGDTLIIVVEERPSIESFEIEGNKDIKTEDLMESLRSVGLARGRTFDRSVLDNVQMFLREQYYDRGKYGVVIDTDIQNRPNNTVRVKIDVEEGDRAKIRQVNIVGNETFDEKDIREGFTLDTANWLSWIRQDDRYAKEALEGDLEILRSFYMDRGYADFKIESTQVAISPNKKDIFVTIGIREGDLYTISDVKLVGDMVIPEAFLRGLVLAQPGSVFNQRALTQSSELMSFRFSEEGYANAE
;
A
#
# COMPACT_ATOMS: atom_id res chain seq x y z
N MET A 1 1.26 -1.25 88.08
CA MET A 1 1.96 -1.89 86.95
C MET A 1 0.91 -2.31 85.92
N GLN A 2 0.92 -1.61 84.78
CA GLN A 2 0.30 -1.89 83.49
C GLN A 2 -1.24 -1.90 83.33
N ILE A 3 -1.72 -0.71 82.96
CA ILE A 3 -2.98 -0.42 82.28
C ILE A 3 -2.85 -0.90 80.82
N ARG A 4 -3.72 -1.81 80.37
CA ARG A 4 -3.91 -2.13 78.95
C ARG A 4 -5.19 -1.45 78.46
N HIS A 5 -5.02 -0.31 77.81
CA HIS A 5 -6.08 0.34 77.04
C HIS A 5 -6.32 -0.45 75.76
N THR A 6 -7.41 -1.21 75.70
CA THR A 6 -7.94 -1.74 74.44
C THR A 6 -8.74 -0.63 73.78
N LEU A 7 -8.14 0.03 72.78
CA LEU A 7 -8.82 0.96 71.88
C LEU A 7 -9.94 0.22 71.13
N LEU A 8 -11.18 0.63 71.37
CA LEU A 8 -12.32 0.28 70.52
C LEU A 8 -12.27 1.20 69.30
N ALA A 9 -11.74 0.70 68.17
CA ALA A 9 -11.76 1.41 66.90
C ALA A 9 -13.20 1.42 66.36
N LEU A 10 -13.89 2.56 66.55
CA LEU A 10 -15.20 2.82 65.96
C LEU A 10 -15.01 2.98 64.44
N LEU A 11 -15.28 1.92 63.69
CA LEU A 11 -15.30 1.94 62.23
C LEU A 11 -16.55 2.71 61.77
N VAL A 12 -16.40 4.02 61.58
CA VAL A 12 -17.43 4.84 60.94
C VAL A 12 -17.45 4.50 59.45
N LEU A 13 -18.41 3.66 59.04
CA LEU A 13 -18.76 3.52 57.62
C LEU A 13 -19.39 4.84 57.17
N LEU A 14 -18.58 5.71 56.56
CA LEU A 14 -19.10 6.80 55.74
C LEU A 14 -19.78 6.17 54.51
N PRO A 15 -21.05 6.49 54.21
CA PRO A 15 -21.63 6.10 52.95
C PRO A 15 -20.85 6.84 51.86
N ALA A 16 -20.09 6.08 51.06
CA ALA A 16 -19.59 6.57 49.79
C ALA A 16 -20.81 6.82 48.90
N THR A 17 -21.35 8.03 48.94
CA THR A 17 -22.29 8.49 47.92
C THR A 17 -21.51 8.55 46.62
N THR A 18 -21.53 7.45 45.87
CA THR A 18 -21.22 7.45 44.45
C THR A 18 -22.24 8.39 43.81
N LEU A 19 -21.85 9.64 43.57
CA LEU A 19 -22.52 10.49 42.59
C LEU A 19 -22.38 9.75 41.26
N ALA A 20 -23.38 8.93 40.96
CA ALA A 20 -23.61 8.50 39.60
C ALA A 20 -23.64 9.78 38.77
N ALA A 21 -22.71 9.91 37.83
CA ALA A 21 -22.86 10.87 36.74
C ALA A 21 -24.13 10.43 35.99
N GLY A 22 -25.26 10.91 36.49
CA GLY A 22 -26.58 10.49 36.09
C GLY A 22 -26.91 11.04 34.73
N GLU A 23 -27.77 10.30 34.03
CA GLU A 23 -28.49 10.76 32.85
C GLU A 23 -29.02 12.18 33.08
N PHE A 24 -28.92 13.01 32.05
CA PHE A 24 -29.46 14.36 32.11
C PHE A 24 -30.07 14.77 30.79
N VAL A 25 -31.05 15.67 30.87
CA VAL A 25 -31.69 16.24 29.70
C VAL A 25 -30.90 17.47 29.27
N VAL A 26 -30.42 17.48 28.03
CA VAL A 26 -29.68 18.60 27.46
C VAL A 26 -30.67 19.73 27.17
N LYS A 27 -30.57 20.85 27.90
CA LYS A 27 -31.41 22.04 27.63
C LYS A 27 -30.71 23.08 26.75
N ASP A 28 -29.39 23.03 26.72
CA ASP A 28 -28.56 23.95 25.96
C ASP A 28 -27.26 23.26 25.57
N MET A 29 -26.64 23.72 24.47
CA MET A 29 -25.36 23.21 24.00
C MET A 29 -24.43 24.36 23.66
N ARG A 30 -23.18 24.24 24.09
CA ARG A 30 -22.13 25.23 23.81
C ARG A 30 -20.89 24.54 23.28
N VAL A 31 -20.24 25.15 22.30
CA VAL A 31 -18.95 24.67 21.78
C VAL A 31 -17.84 25.63 22.17
N GLU A 32 -16.69 25.09 22.55
CA GLU A 32 -15.49 25.85 22.89
C GLU A 32 -14.28 25.32 22.11
N GLY A 33 -13.33 26.21 21.82
CA GLY A 33 -12.06 25.85 21.15
C GLY A 33 -12.09 25.86 19.62
N LEU A 34 -13.24 26.21 19.02
CA LEU A 34 -13.34 26.47 17.59
C LEU A 34 -12.53 27.71 17.19
N GLN A 35 -11.93 27.65 16.00
CA GLN A 35 -11.16 28.73 15.39
C GLN A 35 -11.68 29.02 13.98
N ARG A 36 -11.78 28.00 13.13
CA ARG A 36 -12.20 28.14 11.72
C ARG A 36 -13.54 27.49 11.44
N ILE A 37 -13.88 26.45 12.21
CA ILE A 37 -15.09 25.67 12.01
C ILE A 37 -16.24 26.38 12.73
N SER A 38 -17.41 26.41 12.10
CA SER A 38 -18.61 27.00 12.72
C SER A 38 -19.23 26.02 13.72
N GLU A 39 -19.86 26.55 14.78
CA GLU A 39 -20.60 25.73 15.76
C GLU A 39 -21.67 24.85 15.09
N GLY A 40 -22.35 25.38 14.07
CA GLY A 40 -23.34 24.63 13.29
C GLY A 40 -22.78 23.38 12.61
N THR A 41 -21.49 23.38 12.24
CA THR A 41 -20.82 22.19 11.71
C THR A 41 -20.70 21.11 12.79
N VAL A 42 -20.35 21.49 14.01
CA VAL A 42 -20.27 20.54 15.14
C VAL A 42 -21.64 19.97 15.43
N PHE A 43 -22.67 20.81 15.51
CA PHE A 43 -24.05 20.36 15.78
C PHE A 43 -24.60 19.43 14.70
N ASN A 44 -24.28 19.66 13.42
CA ASN A 44 -24.72 18.79 12.32
C ASN A 44 -24.17 17.36 12.43
N TYR A 45 -22.98 17.17 13.02
CA TYR A 45 -22.35 15.87 13.18
C TYR A 45 -22.60 15.24 14.56
N LEU A 46 -23.21 15.99 15.47
CA LEU A 46 -23.48 15.53 16.82
C LEU A 46 -24.77 14.69 16.83
N PRO A 47 -24.73 13.41 17.25
CA PRO A 47 -25.94 12.58 17.40
C PRO A 47 -26.72 12.91 18.68
N VAL A 48 -26.75 14.18 19.08
CA VAL A 48 -27.38 14.70 20.30
C VAL A 48 -28.03 16.04 19.96
N ASN A 49 -29.30 16.19 20.31
CA ASN A 49 -30.06 17.42 20.16
C ASN A 49 -30.47 17.99 21.51
N ILE A 50 -30.83 19.28 21.51
CA ILE A 50 -31.49 19.90 22.66
C ILE A 50 -32.82 19.17 22.91
N GLY A 51 -33.04 18.76 24.15
CA GLY A 51 -34.17 17.95 24.60
C GLY A 51 -33.84 16.47 24.78
N ASP A 52 -32.71 15.98 24.24
CA ASP A 52 -32.31 14.59 24.39
C ASP A 52 -31.84 14.29 25.81
N THR A 53 -32.10 13.06 26.26
CA THR A 53 -31.50 12.51 27.49
C THR A 53 -30.17 11.87 27.14
N VAL A 54 -29.09 12.35 27.77
CA VAL A 54 -27.72 11.93 27.50
C VAL A 54 -27.16 11.19 28.70
N ASP A 55 -26.70 9.97 28.43
CA ASP A 55 -25.93 9.14 29.36
C ASP A 55 -24.46 9.06 28.92
N LYS A 56 -23.63 8.32 29.66
CA LYS A 56 -22.21 8.15 29.31
C LYS A 56 -22.02 7.47 27.95
N ASN A 57 -22.90 6.55 27.58
CA ASN A 57 -22.80 5.83 26.31
C ASN A 57 -23.06 6.78 25.14
N ARG A 58 -24.09 7.61 25.26
CA ARG A 58 -24.45 8.63 24.28
C ARG A 58 -23.38 9.69 24.11
N ILE A 59 -22.71 10.10 25.20
CA ILE A 59 -21.50 10.93 25.11
C ILE A 59 -20.39 10.21 24.34
N GLY A 60 -20.13 8.94 24.64
CA GLY A 60 -19.12 8.16 23.92
C GLY A 60 -19.44 7.97 22.43
N GLU A 61 -20.71 7.84 22.06
CA GLU A 61 -21.18 7.85 20.66
C GLU A 61 -20.94 9.19 19.99
N ALA A 62 -21.30 10.29 20.67
CA ALA A 62 -21.14 11.63 20.16
C ALA A 62 -19.66 12.00 19.95
N ILE A 63 -18.79 11.66 20.90
CA ILE A 63 -17.34 11.82 20.75
C ILE A 63 -16.82 11.03 19.54
N ARG A 64 -17.21 9.76 19.38
CA ARG A 64 -16.82 8.93 18.22
C ARG A 64 -17.32 9.52 16.90
N ALA A 65 -18.54 10.02 16.85
CA ALA A 65 -19.13 10.63 15.65
C ALA A 65 -18.35 11.86 15.19
N LEU A 66 -17.93 12.71 16.13
CA LEU A 66 -17.11 13.88 15.83
C LEU A 66 -15.67 13.51 15.44
N TYR A 67 -15.04 12.54 16.11
CA TYR A 67 -13.72 12.03 15.69
C TYR A 67 -13.76 11.44 14.27
N GLY A 68 -14.85 10.78 13.90
CA GLY A 68 -15.06 10.22 12.55
C GLY A 68 -15.06 11.26 11.43
N GLN A 69 -15.25 12.55 11.74
CA GLN A 69 -15.16 13.62 10.75
C GLN A 69 -13.72 14.02 10.41
N ASN A 70 -12.74 13.55 11.18
CA ASN A 70 -11.32 13.92 11.05
C ASN A 70 -11.07 15.44 11.07
N LEU A 71 -11.91 16.21 11.78
CA LEU A 71 -11.78 17.68 11.91
C LEU A 71 -11.09 18.10 13.21
N PHE A 72 -11.11 17.24 14.22
CA PHE A 72 -10.65 17.56 15.57
C PHE A 72 -9.56 16.60 16.03
N GLU A 73 -8.55 17.14 16.69
CA GLU A 73 -7.43 16.41 17.29
C GLU A 73 -7.84 15.86 18.66
N ASN A 74 -8.52 16.70 19.44
CA ASN A 74 -9.03 16.36 20.76
C ASN A 74 -10.48 16.80 20.93
N ILE A 75 -11.26 15.99 21.64
CA ILE A 75 -12.67 16.23 21.89
C ILE A 75 -12.98 15.85 23.34
N GLU A 76 -13.53 16.80 24.08
CA GLU A 76 -14.00 16.59 25.44
C GLU A 76 -15.43 17.09 25.58
N MET A 77 -16.27 16.31 26.25
CA MET A 77 -17.63 16.72 26.56
C MET A 77 -17.80 16.82 28.07
N ARG A 78 -18.24 18.00 28.52
CA ARG A 78 -18.47 18.31 29.93
C ARG A 78 -19.92 18.71 30.13
N ARG A 79 -20.41 18.52 31.36
CA ARG A 79 -21.73 18.99 31.78
C ARG A 79 -21.55 20.18 32.73
N ASP A 80 -22.27 21.26 32.47
CA ASP A 80 -22.43 22.39 33.38
C ASP A 80 -23.92 22.66 33.60
N GLY A 81 -24.45 22.26 34.77
CA GLY A 81 -25.88 22.30 35.04
C GLY A 81 -26.70 21.45 34.06
N ASP A 82 -27.50 22.11 33.22
CA ASP A 82 -28.31 21.50 32.15
C ASP A 82 -27.71 21.73 30.75
N THR A 83 -26.52 22.34 30.66
CA THR A 83 -25.80 22.65 29.43
C THR A 83 -24.74 21.59 29.14
N LEU A 84 -24.72 21.09 27.90
CA LEU A 84 -23.64 20.24 27.38
C LEU A 84 -22.57 21.13 26.74
N ILE A 85 -21.35 21.12 27.31
CA ILE A 85 -20.20 21.85 26.80
C ILE A 85 -19.33 20.90 25.98
N ILE A 86 -19.13 21.22 24.71
CA ILE A 86 -18.32 20.45 23.76
C ILE A 86 -17.02 21.23 23.54
N VAL A 87 -15.94 20.81 24.18
CA VAL A 87 -14.62 21.41 24.02
C VAL A 87 -13.88 20.65 22.92
N VAL A 88 -13.44 21.36 21.89
CA VAL A 88 -12.72 20.77 20.76
C VAL A 88 -11.38 21.44 20.53
N GLU A 89 -10.43 20.67 20.04
CA GLU A 89 -9.19 21.17 19.46
C GLU A 89 -9.20 20.86 17.97
N GLU A 90 -9.34 21.90 17.14
CA GLU A 90 -9.37 21.74 15.69
C GLU A 90 -8.02 21.25 15.16
N ARG A 91 -8.05 20.26 14.26
CA ARG A 91 -6.86 19.90 13.49
C ARG A 91 -6.48 21.06 12.58
N PRO A 92 -5.18 21.32 12.39
CA PRO A 92 -4.74 22.34 11.46
C PRO A 92 -5.06 21.93 10.02
N SER A 93 -5.14 22.92 9.13
CA SER A 93 -5.26 22.69 7.68
C SER A 93 -3.95 22.96 6.96
N ILE A 94 -3.70 22.26 5.85
CA ILE A 94 -2.49 22.42 5.05
C ILE A 94 -2.55 23.76 4.30
N GLU A 95 -1.67 24.69 4.62
CA GLU A 95 -1.53 25.97 3.89
C GLU A 95 -0.83 25.77 2.55
N SER A 96 0.28 25.03 2.59
CA SER A 96 1.12 24.71 1.43
C SER A 96 2.04 23.54 1.78
N PHE A 97 2.60 22.92 0.76
CA PHE A 97 3.71 22.00 0.92
C PHE A 97 4.73 22.25 -0.18
N GLU A 98 5.97 21.91 0.12
CA GLU A 98 7.10 22.03 -0.81
C GLU A 98 7.96 20.77 -0.71
N ILE A 99 8.59 20.41 -1.82
CA ILE A 99 9.51 19.29 -1.91
C ILE A 99 10.81 19.79 -2.54
N GLU A 100 11.92 19.46 -1.89
CA GLU A 100 13.27 19.82 -2.31
C GLU A 100 14.15 18.56 -2.38
N GLY A 101 15.20 18.62 -3.22
CA GLY A 101 16.17 17.53 -3.37
C GLY A 101 15.77 16.44 -4.36
N ASN A 102 14.53 16.45 -4.88
CA ASN A 102 14.09 15.59 -5.97
C ASN A 102 14.69 16.03 -7.33
N LYS A 103 15.69 15.30 -7.82
CA LYS A 103 16.37 15.53 -9.11
C LYS A 103 16.01 14.50 -10.16
N ASP A 104 15.73 13.27 -9.76
CA ASP A 104 15.40 12.16 -10.66
C ASP A 104 13.91 12.14 -11.07
N ILE A 105 13.04 12.76 -10.27
CA ILE A 105 11.61 12.86 -10.54
C ILE A 105 11.23 14.35 -10.60
N LYS A 106 10.46 14.73 -11.62
CA LYS A 106 10.00 16.12 -11.77
C LYS A 106 9.14 16.51 -10.58
N THR A 107 9.35 17.74 -10.10
CA THR A 107 8.62 18.28 -8.96
C THR A 107 7.12 18.30 -9.23
N GLU A 108 6.68 18.66 -10.45
CA GLU A 108 5.27 18.71 -10.81
C GLU A 108 4.57 17.36 -10.65
N ASP A 109 5.20 16.29 -11.13
CA ASP A 109 4.66 14.91 -11.07
C ASP A 109 4.54 14.44 -9.61
N LEU A 110 5.54 14.75 -8.76
CA LEU A 110 5.49 14.45 -7.34
C LEU A 110 4.42 15.28 -6.62
N MET A 111 4.30 16.57 -6.94
CA MET A 111 3.30 17.45 -6.33
C MET A 111 1.87 16.99 -6.65
N GLU A 112 1.62 16.50 -7.87
CA GLU A 112 0.33 15.92 -8.25
C GLU A 112 0.04 14.64 -7.47
N SER A 113 1.03 13.74 -7.41
CA SER A 113 0.89 12.47 -6.69
C SER A 113 0.74 12.65 -5.18
N LEU A 114 1.44 13.63 -4.59
CA LEU A 114 1.33 13.94 -3.16
C LEU A 114 -0.06 14.46 -2.77
N ARG A 115 -0.76 15.13 -3.69
CA ARG A 115 -2.15 15.56 -3.46
C ARG A 115 -3.11 14.37 -3.38
N SER A 116 -2.88 13.30 -4.16
CA SER A 116 -3.74 12.11 -4.15
C SER A 116 -3.60 11.32 -2.84
N VAL A 117 -2.42 11.35 -2.21
CA VAL A 117 -2.17 10.74 -0.89
C VAL A 117 -2.52 11.65 0.29
N GLY A 118 -3.17 12.79 0.04
CA GLY A 118 -3.78 13.64 1.07
C GLY A 118 -3.03 14.93 1.40
N LEU A 119 -1.83 15.14 0.85
CA LEU A 119 -1.07 16.38 1.03
C LEU A 119 -1.53 17.43 0.02
N ALA A 120 -2.65 18.08 0.30
CA ALA A 120 -3.20 19.13 -0.56
C ALA A 120 -3.66 20.36 0.25
N ARG A 121 -3.51 21.55 -0.33
CA ARG A 121 -3.93 22.81 0.29
C ARG A 121 -5.40 22.74 0.73
N GLY A 122 -5.66 23.17 1.96
CA GLY A 122 -6.98 23.23 2.58
C GLY A 122 -7.47 21.90 3.17
N ARG A 123 -6.79 20.77 2.90
CA ARG A 123 -7.09 19.50 3.58
C ARG A 123 -6.67 19.58 5.04
N THR A 124 -7.38 18.86 5.89
CA THR A 124 -6.99 18.69 7.29
C THR A 124 -5.67 17.94 7.37
N PHE A 125 -4.80 18.38 8.28
CA PHE A 125 -3.52 17.77 8.55
C PHE A 125 -3.59 16.91 9.80
N ASP A 126 -2.99 15.73 9.70
CA ASP A 126 -2.65 14.88 10.84
C ASP A 126 -1.32 14.17 10.57
N ARG A 127 -0.69 13.64 11.63
CA ARG A 127 0.64 13.04 11.52
C ARG A 127 0.68 11.81 10.61
N SER A 128 -0.41 11.05 10.48
CA SER A 128 -0.45 9.86 9.62
C SER A 128 -0.31 10.21 8.13
N VAL A 129 -0.68 11.43 7.74
CA VAL A 129 -0.44 11.93 6.38
C VAL A 129 1.06 11.94 6.06
N LEU A 130 1.92 12.29 7.02
CA LEU A 130 3.36 12.30 6.80
C LEU A 130 3.92 10.90 6.61
N ASP A 131 3.46 9.94 7.41
CA ASP A 131 3.88 8.54 7.28
C ASP A 131 3.51 7.98 5.90
N ASN A 132 2.29 8.27 5.44
CA ASN A 132 1.82 7.88 4.11
C ASN A 132 2.63 8.56 3.00
N VAL A 133 2.93 9.86 3.14
CA VAL A 133 3.77 10.61 2.19
C VAL A 133 5.18 10.04 2.12
N GLN A 134 5.81 9.76 3.26
CA GLN A 134 7.14 9.17 3.30
C GLN A 134 7.15 7.77 2.68
N MET A 135 6.16 6.93 2.98
CA MET A 135 6.03 5.60 2.39
C MET A 135 5.86 5.67 0.87
N PHE A 136 4.92 6.51 0.40
CA PHE A 136 4.66 6.72 -1.01
C PHE A 136 5.91 7.18 -1.76
N LEU A 137 6.59 8.21 -1.26
CA LEU A 137 7.80 8.72 -1.90
C LEU A 137 8.93 7.69 -1.87
N ARG A 138 9.12 6.94 -0.77
CA ARG A 138 10.12 5.85 -0.73
C ARG A 138 9.85 4.81 -1.81
N GLU A 139 8.60 4.38 -1.97
CA GLU A 139 8.20 3.43 -3.01
C GLU A 139 8.51 3.96 -4.42
N GLN A 140 8.14 5.21 -4.71
CA GLN A 140 8.46 5.86 -5.99
C GLN A 140 9.97 5.88 -6.31
N TYR A 141 10.82 6.07 -5.29
CA TYR A 141 12.26 6.02 -5.47
C TYR A 141 12.80 4.60 -5.56
N TYR A 142 12.21 3.64 -4.85
CA TYR A 142 12.58 2.22 -4.91
C TYR A 142 12.29 1.60 -6.27
N ASP A 143 11.16 1.93 -6.89
CA ASP A 143 10.82 1.48 -8.26
C ASP A 143 11.87 1.95 -9.29
N ARG A 144 12.58 3.04 -8.98
CA ARG A 144 13.69 3.59 -9.80
C ARG A 144 15.07 3.14 -9.34
N GLY A 145 15.16 2.17 -8.42
CA GLY A 145 16.39 1.60 -7.91
C GLY A 145 17.13 2.47 -6.87
N LYS A 146 16.48 3.51 -6.32
CA LYS A 146 17.07 4.41 -5.30
C LYS A 146 16.74 3.97 -3.88
N TYR A 147 17.29 2.83 -3.48
CA TYR A 147 17.14 2.30 -2.12
C TYR A 147 17.83 3.13 -1.04
N GLY A 148 18.82 3.92 -1.47
CA GLY A 148 19.55 4.89 -0.66
C GLY A 148 18.71 6.06 -0.15
N VAL A 149 17.49 6.26 -0.66
CA VAL A 149 16.72 7.46 -0.41
C VAL A 149 16.46 7.70 1.08
N VAL A 150 16.63 8.95 1.51
CA VAL A 150 16.22 9.46 2.82
C VAL A 150 15.20 10.57 2.58
N ILE A 151 14.12 10.53 3.36
CA ILE A 151 12.99 11.46 3.23
C ILE A 151 12.73 12.01 4.60
N ASP A 152 12.97 13.30 4.75
CA ASP A 152 12.72 14.05 5.97
C ASP A 152 11.55 15.00 5.75
N THR A 153 10.69 15.11 6.76
CA THR A 153 9.49 15.94 6.70
C THR A 153 9.49 16.88 7.89
N ASP A 154 9.44 18.18 7.63
CA ASP A 154 9.36 19.23 8.64
C ASP A 154 7.97 19.89 8.63
N ILE A 155 7.44 20.16 9.82
CA ILE A 155 6.13 20.78 10.01
C ILE A 155 6.33 22.16 10.60
N GLN A 156 5.91 23.18 9.88
CA GLN A 156 5.93 24.55 10.33
C GLN A 156 4.52 24.99 10.67
N ASN A 157 4.25 25.19 11.96
CA ASN A 157 3.00 25.76 12.42
C ASN A 157 2.89 27.22 11.96
N ARG A 158 1.71 27.61 11.50
CA ARG A 158 1.42 28.93 10.95
C ARG A 158 0.19 29.52 11.66
N PRO A 159 0.02 30.87 11.62
CA PRO A 159 -1.17 31.51 12.18
C PRO A 159 -2.46 30.97 11.57
N ASN A 160 -3.59 31.11 12.29
CA ASN A 160 -4.92 30.66 11.86
C ASN A 160 -5.06 29.13 11.72
N ASN A 161 -4.41 28.37 12.61
CA ASN A 161 -4.43 26.91 12.67
C ASN A 161 -4.10 26.25 11.32
N THR A 162 -3.00 26.69 10.70
CA THR A 162 -2.49 26.09 9.47
C THR A 162 -1.09 25.53 9.66
N VAL A 163 -0.72 24.60 8.78
CA VAL A 163 0.64 24.06 8.72
C VAL A 163 1.20 24.18 7.32
N ARG A 164 2.51 24.41 7.25
CA ARG A 164 3.31 24.20 6.04
C ARG A 164 4.13 22.94 6.22
N VAL A 165 4.11 22.07 5.22
CA VAL A 165 4.89 20.83 5.22
C VAL A 165 6.06 21.00 4.26
N LYS A 166 7.29 20.90 4.78
CA LYS A 166 8.48 20.85 3.95
C LYS A 166 8.97 19.41 3.87
N ILE A 167 9.27 18.96 2.65
CA ILE A 167 9.78 17.62 2.38
C ILE A 167 11.18 17.77 1.78
N ASP A 168 12.18 17.25 2.47
CA ASP A 168 13.55 17.22 2.02
C ASP A 168 13.89 15.78 1.58
N VAL A 169 14.31 15.62 0.33
CA VAL A 169 14.63 14.32 -0.26
C VAL A 169 16.12 14.24 -0.55
N GLU A 170 16.81 13.32 0.12
CA GLU A 170 18.14 12.89 -0.28
C GLU A 170 18.01 11.61 -1.09
N GLU A 171 18.00 11.72 -2.42
CA GLU A 171 17.70 10.59 -3.31
C GLU A 171 18.68 9.42 -3.17
N GLY A 172 19.93 9.72 -2.81
CA GLY A 172 21.02 8.75 -2.80
C GLY A 172 21.43 8.28 -4.20
N ASP A 173 22.44 7.42 -4.22
CA ASP A 173 22.90 6.76 -5.43
C ASP A 173 21.92 5.66 -5.84
N ARG A 174 21.81 5.43 -7.15
CA ARG A 174 21.10 4.25 -7.67
C ARG A 174 21.89 2.99 -7.29
N ALA A 175 21.19 2.02 -6.72
CA ALA A 175 21.78 0.74 -6.39
C ALA A 175 21.97 -0.09 -7.66
N LYS A 176 23.02 -0.91 -7.66
CA LYS A 176 23.39 -1.78 -8.77
C LYS A 176 23.21 -3.24 -8.41
N ILE A 177 22.76 -4.05 -9.36
CA ILE A 177 22.72 -5.49 -9.19
C ILE A 177 24.14 -6.02 -9.23
N ARG A 178 24.57 -6.62 -8.12
CA ARG A 178 25.89 -7.27 -8.02
C ARG A 178 25.82 -8.73 -8.37
N GLN A 179 24.72 -9.38 -8.02
CA GLN A 179 24.56 -10.80 -8.25
C GLN A 179 23.07 -11.13 -8.40
N VAL A 180 22.79 -11.94 -9.40
CA VAL A 180 21.55 -12.72 -9.50
C VAL A 180 21.97 -14.17 -9.35
N ASN A 181 21.27 -14.90 -8.49
CA ASN A 181 21.52 -16.31 -8.23
C ASN A 181 20.22 -17.09 -8.40
N ILE A 182 20.28 -18.20 -9.14
CA ILE A 182 19.16 -19.12 -9.27
C ILE A 182 19.49 -20.37 -8.46
N VAL A 183 18.56 -20.84 -7.63
CA VAL A 183 18.75 -22.00 -6.76
C VAL A 183 17.64 -23.01 -7.06
N GLY A 184 18.04 -24.26 -7.25
CA GLY A 184 17.10 -25.35 -7.60
C GLY A 184 17.05 -25.65 -9.10
N ASN A 185 17.87 -24.99 -9.92
CA ASN A 185 18.12 -25.45 -11.28
C ASN A 185 19.08 -26.67 -11.23
N GLU A 186 18.64 -27.79 -11.79
CA GLU A 186 19.39 -29.04 -11.83
C GLU A 186 19.59 -29.51 -13.27
N THR A 187 18.62 -29.27 -14.15
CA THR A 187 18.67 -29.74 -15.54
C THR A 187 19.36 -28.75 -16.48
N PHE A 188 19.24 -27.44 -16.22
CA PHE A 188 19.82 -26.40 -17.06
C PHE A 188 20.85 -25.57 -16.31
N ASP A 189 21.92 -25.21 -17.02
CA ASP A 189 22.92 -24.29 -16.50
C ASP A 189 22.33 -22.88 -16.33
N GLU A 190 22.71 -22.19 -15.26
CA GLU A 190 22.20 -20.85 -14.94
C GLU A 190 22.42 -19.86 -16.10
N LYS A 191 23.51 -20.02 -16.85
CA LYS A 191 23.84 -19.17 -17.99
C LYS A 191 22.80 -19.26 -19.11
N ASP A 192 22.28 -20.45 -19.38
CA ASP A 192 21.29 -20.66 -20.44
C ASP A 192 19.92 -20.16 -20.01
N ILE A 193 19.58 -20.36 -18.74
CA ILE A 193 18.35 -19.85 -18.13
C ILE A 193 18.29 -18.32 -18.20
N ARG A 194 19.43 -17.67 -17.94
CA ARG A 194 19.55 -16.21 -17.93
C ARG A 194 19.72 -15.61 -19.33
N GLU A 195 19.74 -16.43 -20.38
CA GLU A 195 19.80 -15.94 -21.75
C GLU A 195 18.51 -15.16 -22.08
N GLY A 196 18.62 -13.84 -22.17
CA GLY A 196 17.50 -12.94 -22.47
C GLY A 196 16.93 -12.20 -21.26
N PHE A 197 17.47 -12.40 -20.05
CA PHE A 197 17.12 -11.54 -18.92
C PHE A 197 17.50 -10.09 -19.20
N THR A 198 16.65 -9.18 -18.74
CA THR A 198 16.86 -7.73 -18.77
C THR A 198 17.81 -7.30 -17.67
N LEU A 199 17.72 -7.93 -16.49
CA LEU A 199 18.62 -7.69 -15.37
C LEU A 199 19.86 -8.57 -15.50
N ASP A 200 21.02 -7.93 -15.49
CA ASP A 200 22.29 -8.64 -15.45
C ASP A 200 23.28 -7.97 -14.50
N THR A 201 24.34 -8.70 -14.16
CA THR A 201 25.46 -8.15 -13.40
C THR A 201 26.21 -7.11 -14.23
N ALA A 202 26.68 -6.05 -13.57
CA ALA A 202 27.40 -4.98 -14.25
C ALA A 202 28.60 -5.52 -15.06
N ASN A 203 28.53 -5.37 -16.38
CA ASN A 203 29.61 -5.73 -17.31
C ASN A 203 30.13 -4.48 -18.04
N TRP A 204 31.24 -4.60 -18.79
CA TRP A 204 31.86 -3.48 -19.51
C TRP A 204 30.95 -2.82 -20.57
N LEU A 205 29.78 -3.39 -20.87
CA LEU A 205 28.75 -2.84 -21.77
C LEU A 205 27.59 -2.16 -21.02
N SER A 206 27.48 -2.32 -19.70
CA SER A 206 26.37 -1.78 -18.88
C SER A 206 26.34 -0.25 -18.82
N TRP A 207 27.45 0.43 -19.15
CA TRP A 207 27.46 1.89 -19.33
C TRP A 207 26.57 2.37 -20.49
N ILE A 208 26.33 1.52 -21.50
CA ILE A 208 25.42 1.80 -22.63
C ILE A 208 24.03 1.21 -22.35
N ARG A 209 23.95 -0.03 -21.88
CA ARG A 209 22.68 -0.77 -21.75
C ARG A 209 21.88 -0.44 -20.50
N GLN A 210 22.52 0.07 -19.45
CA GLN A 210 21.88 0.40 -18.18
C GLN A 210 21.14 -0.80 -17.52
N ASP A 211 21.54 -2.02 -17.87
CA ASP A 211 21.01 -3.33 -17.40
C ASP A 211 21.48 -3.71 -15.99
N ASP A 212 22.43 -2.97 -15.44
CA ASP A 212 22.95 -3.13 -14.07
C ASP A 212 22.07 -2.49 -12.99
N ARG A 213 20.92 -1.93 -13.38
CA ARG A 213 20.02 -1.17 -12.52
C ARG A 213 18.83 -2.03 -12.14
N TYR A 214 18.62 -2.20 -10.84
CA TYR A 214 17.41 -2.85 -10.38
C TYR A 214 16.19 -1.94 -10.62
N ALA A 215 15.20 -2.51 -11.30
CA ALA A 215 13.82 -2.04 -11.32
C ALA A 215 12.93 -3.24 -11.03
N LYS A 216 11.87 -3.04 -10.24
CA LYS A 216 10.97 -4.14 -9.85
C LYS A 216 10.30 -4.76 -11.07
N GLU A 217 9.89 -3.93 -12.02
CA GLU A 217 9.23 -4.32 -13.27
C GLU A 217 10.14 -5.17 -14.15
N ALA A 218 11.44 -4.84 -14.19
CA ALA A 218 12.41 -5.62 -14.95
C ALA A 218 12.62 -7.01 -14.32
N LEU A 219 12.65 -7.10 -12.99
CA LEU A 219 12.71 -8.39 -12.29
C LEU A 219 11.46 -9.23 -12.58
N GLU A 220 10.27 -8.63 -12.51
CA GLU A 220 9.01 -9.32 -12.83
C GLU A 220 9.01 -9.85 -14.27
N GLY A 221 9.51 -9.07 -15.22
CA GLY A 221 9.72 -9.51 -16.60
C GLY A 221 10.67 -10.70 -16.71
N ASP A 222 11.81 -10.67 -16.01
CA ASP A 222 12.79 -11.76 -16.03
C ASP A 222 12.26 -13.05 -15.39
N LEU A 223 11.44 -12.94 -14.34
CA LEU A 223 10.75 -14.09 -13.76
C LEU A 223 9.77 -14.72 -14.74
N GLU A 224 9.13 -13.93 -15.61
CA GLU A 224 8.27 -14.46 -16.66
C GLU A 224 9.07 -15.12 -17.79
N ILE A 225 10.22 -14.53 -18.17
CA ILE A 225 11.15 -15.15 -19.13
C ILE A 225 11.64 -16.50 -18.60
N LEU A 226 12.02 -16.56 -17.32
CA LEU A 226 12.40 -17.78 -16.63
C LEU A 226 11.30 -18.84 -16.66
N ARG A 227 10.06 -18.45 -16.32
CA ARG A 227 8.90 -19.35 -16.38
C ARG A 227 8.69 -19.90 -17.79
N SER A 228 8.67 -19.01 -18.77
CA SER A 228 8.52 -19.36 -20.19
C SER A 228 9.63 -20.28 -20.66
N PHE A 229 10.88 -20.04 -20.24
CA PHE A 229 12.04 -20.86 -20.61
C PHE A 229 11.83 -22.35 -20.27
N TYR A 230 11.32 -22.62 -19.07
CA TYR A 230 11.04 -23.99 -18.59
C TYR A 230 9.76 -24.56 -19.21
N MET A 231 8.68 -23.78 -19.25
CA MET A 231 7.39 -24.23 -19.81
C MET A 231 7.46 -24.51 -21.32
N ASP A 232 8.31 -23.80 -22.07
CA ASP A 232 8.58 -24.07 -23.48
C ASP A 232 9.39 -25.35 -23.71
N ARG A 233 9.98 -25.92 -22.66
CA ARG A 233 10.82 -27.12 -22.71
C ARG A 233 10.20 -28.33 -22.02
N GLY A 234 8.91 -28.28 -21.70
CA GLY A 234 8.15 -29.43 -21.20
C GLY A 234 7.88 -29.43 -19.70
N TYR A 235 8.37 -28.44 -18.96
CA TYR A 235 8.20 -28.37 -17.51
C TYR A 235 6.91 -27.64 -17.14
N ALA A 236 5.77 -28.31 -17.34
CA ALA A 236 4.45 -27.71 -17.11
C ALA A 236 4.18 -27.35 -15.63
N ASP A 237 4.81 -28.07 -14.69
CA ASP A 237 4.71 -27.85 -13.25
C ASP A 237 5.82 -26.94 -12.69
N PHE A 238 6.54 -26.23 -13.57
CA PHE A 238 7.59 -25.30 -13.15
C PHE A 238 7.06 -24.26 -12.17
N LYS A 239 7.79 -24.06 -11.06
CA LYS A 239 7.43 -23.06 -10.03
C LYS A 239 8.62 -22.24 -9.61
N ILE A 240 8.38 -20.95 -9.46
CA ILE A 240 9.25 -20.04 -8.73
C ILE A 240 8.77 -20.07 -7.29
N GLU A 241 9.57 -20.64 -6.39
CA GLU A 241 9.21 -20.84 -4.98
C GLU A 241 9.44 -19.60 -4.14
N SER A 242 10.48 -18.83 -4.46
CA SER A 242 10.78 -17.59 -3.75
C SER A 242 11.61 -16.64 -4.60
N THR A 243 11.41 -15.34 -4.35
CA THR A 243 12.24 -14.27 -4.89
C THR A 243 12.69 -13.41 -3.72
N GLN A 244 13.97 -13.45 -3.40
CA GLN A 244 14.56 -12.73 -2.29
C GLN A 244 15.47 -11.63 -2.83
N VAL A 245 15.20 -10.39 -2.44
CA VAL A 245 16.01 -9.23 -2.78
C VAL A 245 16.68 -8.72 -1.52
N ALA A 246 18.01 -8.83 -1.48
CA ALA A 246 18.82 -8.34 -0.39
C ALA A 246 19.58 -7.09 -0.83
N ILE A 247 19.64 -6.10 0.06
CA ILE A 247 20.32 -4.83 -0.16
C ILE A 247 21.51 -4.77 0.79
N SER A 248 22.68 -4.38 0.29
CA SER A 248 23.86 -4.19 1.13
C SER A 248 23.64 -3.09 2.18
N PRO A 249 24.36 -3.12 3.31
CA PRO A 249 24.25 -2.08 4.34
C PRO A 249 24.53 -0.65 3.84
N ASN A 250 25.35 -0.52 2.79
CA ASN A 250 25.66 0.77 2.17
C ASN A 250 24.55 1.25 1.19
N LYS A 251 23.50 0.45 0.97
CA LYS A 251 22.37 0.68 0.07
C LYS A 251 22.73 0.84 -1.42
N LYS A 252 23.92 0.40 -1.84
CA LYS A 252 24.41 0.53 -3.22
C LYS A 252 24.40 -0.76 -4.02
N ASP A 253 24.31 -1.90 -3.35
CA ASP A 253 24.47 -3.21 -3.98
C ASP A 253 23.23 -4.06 -3.71
N ILE A 254 22.70 -4.66 -4.77
CA ILE A 254 21.52 -5.53 -4.73
C ILE A 254 21.91 -6.95 -5.10
N PHE A 255 21.38 -7.90 -4.34
CA PHE A 255 21.55 -9.32 -4.54
C PHE A 255 20.17 -9.93 -4.70
N VAL A 256 19.91 -10.57 -5.83
CA VAL A 256 18.65 -11.24 -6.13
C VAL A 256 18.87 -12.74 -6.07
N THR A 257 18.08 -13.45 -5.27
CA THR A 257 18.08 -14.91 -5.23
C THR A 257 16.70 -15.43 -5.61
N ILE A 258 16.65 -16.25 -6.65
CA ILE A 258 15.43 -16.85 -7.19
C ILE A 258 15.47 -18.34 -6.87
N GLY A 259 14.61 -18.80 -5.97
CA GLY A 259 14.42 -20.21 -5.69
C GLY A 259 13.40 -20.80 -6.65
N ILE A 260 13.75 -21.88 -7.33
CA ILE A 260 12.88 -22.55 -8.31
C ILE A 260 12.70 -24.04 -7.99
N ARG A 261 11.64 -24.60 -8.56
CA ARG A 261 11.42 -26.04 -8.69
C ARG A 261 11.11 -26.34 -10.15
N GLU A 262 11.97 -27.11 -10.79
CA GLU A 262 11.84 -27.43 -12.22
C GLU A 262 10.57 -28.24 -12.52
N GLY A 263 10.29 -29.26 -11.70
CA GLY A 263 9.18 -30.18 -11.93
C GLY A 263 9.53 -31.28 -12.94
N ASP A 264 8.53 -32.08 -13.30
CA ASP A 264 8.71 -33.20 -14.23
C ASP A 264 8.58 -32.75 -15.70
N LEU A 265 9.16 -33.53 -16.60
CA LEU A 265 9.00 -33.35 -18.04
C LEU A 265 7.67 -33.93 -18.52
N TYR A 266 6.82 -33.10 -19.12
CA TYR A 266 5.51 -33.49 -19.63
C TYR A 266 5.49 -33.59 -21.15
N THR A 267 4.66 -34.53 -21.63
CA THR A 267 4.27 -34.64 -23.03
C THR A 267 2.78 -34.41 -23.19
N ILE A 268 2.38 -33.86 -24.33
CA ILE A 268 0.98 -33.57 -24.64
C ILE A 268 0.27 -34.89 -24.95
N SER A 269 -0.77 -35.24 -24.18
CA SER A 269 -1.53 -36.47 -24.41
C SER A 269 -2.57 -36.32 -25.51
N ASP A 270 -3.26 -35.19 -25.53
CA ASP A 270 -4.30 -34.84 -26.49
C ASP A 270 -4.50 -33.33 -26.52
N VAL A 271 -5.03 -32.79 -27.63
CA VAL A 271 -5.42 -31.38 -27.75
C VAL A 271 -6.87 -31.31 -28.19
N LYS A 272 -7.72 -30.72 -27.32
CA LYS A 272 -9.15 -30.57 -27.54
C LYS A 272 -9.50 -29.10 -27.67
N LEU A 273 -10.25 -28.76 -28.71
CA LEU A 273 -10.89 -27.47 -28.86
C LEU A 273 -12.28 -27.55 -28.21
N VAL A 274 -12.59 -26.61 -27.32
CA VAL A 274 -13.83 -26.59 -26.56
C VAL A 274 -14.40 -25.17 -26.61
N GLY A 275 -15.71 -25.04 -26.81
CA GLY A 275 -16.41 -23.76 -26.85
C GLY A 275 -17.43 -23.67 -27.99
N ASP A 276 -18.08 -22.51 -28.09
CA ASP A 276 -19.03 -22.22 -29.16
C ASP A 276 -18.27 -21.74 -30.41
N MET A 277 -18.07 -22.65 -31.36
CA MET A 277 -17.27 -22.39 -32.55
C MET A 277 -18.13 -21.81 -33.68
N VAL A 278 -17.95 -20.54 -33.99
CA VAL A 278 -18.53 -19.90 -35.20
C VAL A 278 -17.77 -20.26 -36.48
N ILE A 279 -16.51 -20.70 -36.35
CA ILE A 279 -15.66 -21.21 -37.43
C ILE A 279 -15.61 -22.74 -37.32
N PRO A 280 -15.66 -23.51 -38.43
CA PRO A 280 -15.64 -24.97 -38.33
C PRO A 280 -14.38 -25.50 -37.64
N GLU A 281 -14.54 -26.43 -36.69
CA GLU A 281 -13.45 -26.98 -35.88
C GLU A 281 -12.28 -27.50 -36.73
N ALA A 282 -12.56 -28.11 -37.89
CA ALA A 282 -11.53 -28.63 -38.78
C ALA A 282 -10.52 -27.57 -39.23
N PHE A 283 -10.97 -26.32 -39.44
CA PHE A 283 -10.07 -25.21 -39.78
C PHE A 283 -9.27 -24.76 -38.56
N LEU A 284 -9.92 -24.62 -37.40
CA LEU A 284 -9.26 -24.23 -36.15
C LEU A 284 -8.20 -25.26 -35.72
N ARG A 285 -8.50 -26.55 -35.90
CA ARG A 285 -7.56 -27.65 -35.64
C ARG A 285 -6.31 -27.56 -36.52
N GLY A 286 -6.40 -26.99 -37.72
CA GLY A 286 -5.25 -26.72 -38.58
C GLY A 286 -4.33 -25.60 -38.08
N LEU A 287 -4.79 -24.77 -37.15
CA LEU A 287 -4.01 -23.69 -36.52
C LEU A 287 -3.31 -24.15 -35.23
N VAL A 288 -3.62 -25.36 -34.75
CA VAL A 288 -2.98 -25.93 -33.56
C VAL A 288 -1.58 -26.43 -33.91
N LEU A 289 -0.57 -25.78 -33.35
CA LEU A 289 0.85 -26.10 -33.55
C LEU A 289 1.31 -27.27 -32.67
N ALA A 290 0.66 -27.46 -31.51
CA ALA A 290 0.97 -28.52 -30.58
C ALA A 290 0.43 -29.89 -31.06
N GLN A 291 1.24 -30.95 -30.92
CA GLN A 291 0.86 -32.29 -31.38
C GLN A 291 0.79 -33.28 -30.21
N PRO A 292 -0.22 -34.17 -30.18
CA PRO A 292 -0.21 -35.29 -29.26
C PRO A 292 1.08 -36.11 -29.39
N GLY A 293 1.69 -36.43 -28.25
CA GLY A 293 2.97 -37.12 -28.14
C GLY A 293 4.21 -36.21 -28.14
N SER A 294 4.09 -34.93 -28.51
CA SER A 294 5.22 -34.00 -28.41
C SER A 294 5.47 -33.58 -26.96
N VAL A 295 6.69 -33.13 -26.66
CA VAL A 295 7.00 -32.46 -25.40
C VAL A 295 6.09 -31.23 -25.24
N PHE A 296 5.63 -30.98 -24.02
CA PHE A 296 4.83 -29.80 -23.72
C PHE A 296 5.63 -28.53 -24.08
N ASN A 297 4.97 -27.58 -24.74
CA ASN A 297 5.58 -26.33 -25.15
C ASN A 297 4.51 -25.24 -25.07
N GLN A 298 4.64 -24.37 -24.06
CA GLN A 298 3.65 -23.32 -23.83
C GLN A 298 3.58 -22.34 -25.00
N ARG A 299 4.71 -21.92 -25.56
CA ARG A 299 4.76 -21.04 -26.73
C ARG A 299 3.95 -21.55 -27.92
N ALA A 300 4.01 -22.85 -28.22
CA ALA A 300 3.23 -23.46 -29.28
C ALA A 300 1.72 -23.37 -29.01
N LEU A 301 1.30 -23.52 -27.75
CA LEU A 301 -0.10 -23.35 -27.33
C LEU A 301 -0.54 -21.89 -27.42
N THR A 302 0.27 -20.96 -26.92
CA THR A 302 0.02 -19.51 -27.02
C THR A 302 -0.11 -19.06 -28.48
N GLN A 303 0.83 -19.46 -29.34
CA GLN A 303 0.78 -19.15 -30.77
C GLN A 303 -0.44 -19.76 -31.46
N SER A 304 -0.83 -20.98 -31.08
CA SER A 304 -2.08 -21.59 -31.59
C SER A 304 -3.30 -20.74 -31.22
N SER A 305 -3.34 -20.26 -29.97
CA SER A 305 -4.39 -19.35 -29.48
C SER A 305 -4.41 -18.04 -30.26
N GLU A 306 -3.25 -17.40 -30.45
CA GLU A 306 -3.12 -16.14 -31.20
C GLU A 306 -3.57 -16.29 -32.66
N LEU A 307 -3.19 -17.38 -33.34
CA LEU A 307 -3.63 -17.66 -34.71
C LEU A 307 -5.15 -17.82 -34.79
N MET A 308 -5.76 -18.48 -33.80
CA MET A 308 -7.22 -18.63 -33.72
C MET A 308 -7.89 -17.28 -33.44
N SER A 309 -7.43 -16.50 -32.47
CA SER A 309 -7.96 -15.17 -32.16
C SER A 309 -7.84 -14.21 -33.34
N PHE A 310 -6.71 -14.23 -34.07
CA PHE A 310 -6.54 -13.46 -35.29
C PHE A 310 -7.57 -13.85 -36.35
N ARG A 311 -7.76 -15.15 -36.57
CA ARG A 311 -8.74 -15.66 -37.53
C ARG A 311 -10.18 -15.27 -37.17
N PHE A 312 -10.55 -15.30 -35.89
CA PHE A 312 -11.85 -14.82 -35.41
C PHE A 312 -12.00 -13.30 -35.59
N SER A 313 -10.93 -12.54 -35.38
CA SER A 313 -10.92 -11.09 -35.59
C SER A 313 -11.22 -10.73 -37.05
N GLU A 314 -10.72 -11.51 -38.02
CA GLU A 314 -11.04 -11.33 -39.44
C GLU A 314 -12.53 -11.55 -39.76
N GLU A 315 -13.25 -12.33 -38.96
CA GLU A 315 -14.70 -12.54 -39.08
C GLU A 315 -15.53 -11.52 -38.28
N GLY A 316 -14.88 -10.52 -37.67
CA GLY A 316 -15.53 -9.44 -36.92
C GLY A 316 -15.69 -9.69 -35.43
N TYR A 317 -15.11 -10.76 -34.89
CA TYR A 317 -15.14 -11.07 -33.45
C TYR A 317 -13.90 -10.51 -32.75
N ALA A 318 -14.01 -9.29 -32.23
CA ALA A 318 -12.88 -8.57 -31.63
C ALA A 318 -12.41 -9.09 -30.26
N ASN A 319 -13.25 -9.87 -29.56
CA ASN A 319 -12.99 -10.37 -28.20
C ASN A 319 -13.20 -11.90 -28.11
N ALA A 320 -12.74 -12.66 -29.11
CA ALA A 320 -12.79 -14.11 -29.06
C ALA A 320 -11.66 -14.66 -28.17
N GLU A 321 -12.03 -15.39 -27.13
CA GLU A 321 -11.15 -16.06 -26.16
C GLU A 321 -11.22 -17.59 -26.30
#